data_AF-A0AAV9B9E2-F1
#
_entry.id   AF-A0AAV9B9E2-F1
#
_cell.length_a   1.000
_cell.length_b   1.000
_cell.length_c   1.000
_cell.angle_alpha   90.00
_cell.angle_beta   90.00
_cell.angle_gamma   90.00
#
_symmetry.space_group_name_H-M   'P 1'
#
loop_
_entity.id
_entity.type
_entity.pdbx_description
1 polymer ?
#
loop_
_entity_poly.entity_id
_entity_poly.type
_entity_poly.pdbx_seq_one_letter_code
_entity_poly.pdbx_strand_id
1 'polypeptide(L)' 'MMGSSSLLSNWPSYDPHNFSQLRPSDPSHPSSVIRTESTNILLRQLYRQAEDKLRPKRAASDHLIPDHSFKHPRGCYD' A
#
# COMPACT_ATOMS: atom_id res chain seq x y z
N MET A 1 -29.89 25.33 55.92
CA MET A 1 -28.61 25.52 55.19
C MET A 1 -28.69 24.63 53.96
N MET A 2 -28.89 25.19 52.76
CA MET A 2 -28.80 24.41 51.52
C MET A 2 -27.32 24.07 51.34
N GLY A 3 -26.95 22.84 51.68
CA GLY A 3 -25.61 22.32 51.40
C GLY A 3 -25.41 22.36 49.90
N SER A 4 -24.47 23.17 49.45
CA SER A 4 -23.97 23.18 48.09
C SER A 4 -23.36 21.82 47.81
N SER A 5 -24.18 20.84 47.43
CA SER A 5 -23.72 19.64 46.74
C SER A 5 -23.23 20.11 45.39
N SER A 6 -21.95 20.49 45.36
CA SER A 6 -21.29 20.98 44.16
C SER A 6 -21.52 19.96 43.06
N LEU A 7 -22.11 20.38 41.95
CA LEU A 7 -22.36 19.55 40.77
C LEU A 7 -21.08 18.83 40.25
N LEU A 8 -19.91 19.27 40.72
CA LEU A 8 -18.61 18.67 40.45
C LEU A 8 -18.31 17.39 41.27
N SER A 9 -18.99 17.16 42.40
CA SER A 9 -18.76 15.99 43.27
C SER A 9 -19.42 14.70 42.76
N ASN A 10 -20.34 14.81 41.80
CA ASN A 10 -21.03 13.67 41.18
C ASN A 10 -20.40 13.25 39.84
N TRP A 11 -19.17 13.68 39.53
CA TRP A 11 -18.49 13.27 38.31
C TRP A 11 -18.20 11.76 38.31
N PRO A 12 -18.35 11.08 37.16
CA PRO A 12 -18.03 9.67 37.06
C PRO A 12 -16.53 9.47 37.27
N SER A 13 -16.17 8.73 38.33
CA SER A 13 -14.81 8.29 38.62
C SER A 13 -14.78 6.77 38.51
N TYR A 14 -14.23 6.25 37.41
CA TYR A 14 -14.13 4.81 37.18
C TYR A 14 -13.04 4.15 38.04
N ASP A 15 -11.92 4.86 38.25
CA ASP A 15 -10.83 4.48 39.16
C ASP A 15 -10.22 5.77 39.76
N PRO A 16 -10.16 5.93 41.09
CA PRO A 16 -9.61 7.12 41.75
C PRO A 16 -8.13 7.38 41.44
N HIS A 17 -7.39 6.38 40.94
CA HIS A 17 -5.96 6.48 40.65
C HIS A 17 -5.63 6.81 39.18
N ASN A 18 -6.62 6.94 38.29
CA ASN A 18 -6.43 7.26 36.86
C ASN A 18 -5.49 8.44 36.61
N PHE A 19 -5.50 9.43 37.51
CA PHE A 19 -4.76 10.67 37.36
C PHE A 19 -3.53 10.75 38.29
N SER A 20 -3.32 9.79 39.19
CA SER A 20 -2.24 9.85 40.19
C SER A 20 -0.84 9.67 39.58
N GLN A 21 -0.72 9.10 38.39
CA GLN A 21 0.55 8.72 37.76
C GLN A 21 0.81 9.40 36.41
N LEU A 22 0.02 10.42 36.04
CA LEU A 22 0.23 11.13 34.78
C LEU A 22 1.61 11.79 34.79
N ARG A 23 2.50 11.30 33.92
CA ARG A 23 3.79 11.96 33.66
C ARG A 23 3.65 12.84 32.43
N PRO A 24 4.25 14.04 32.42
CA PRO A 24 4.33 14.83 31.20
C PRO A 24 4.91 13.99 30.07
N SER A 25 4.26 13.98 28.91
CA SER A 25 4.81 13.35 27.71
C SER A 25 6.14 14.01 27.37
N ASP A 26 7.16 13.20 27.06
CA ASP A 26 8.45 13.72 26.60
C ASP A 26 8.29 14.38 25.22
N PRO A 27 8.53 15.70 25.08
CA PRO A 27 8.41 16.38 23.79
C PRO A 27 9.50 15.96 22.80
N SER A 28 10.52 15.21 23.22
CA SER A 28 11.62 14.75 22.36
C SER A 28 11.20 13.73 21.30
N HIS A 29 10.05 13.06 21.50
CA HIS A 29 9.53 12.04 20.60
C HIS A 29 8.14 12.43 20.09
N PRO A 30 8.04 13.21 19.00
CA PRO A 30 6.74 13.45 18.38
C PRO A 30 6.17 12.11 17.94
N SER A 31 4.92 11.83 18.34
CA SER A 31 4.14 10.72 17.81
C SER A 31 4.25 10.72 16.27
N SER A 32 4.42 9.54 15.66
CA SER A 32 4.64 9.36 14.23
C SER A 32 3.74 10.25 13.36
N VAL A 33 4.35 11.00 12.44
CA VAL A 33 3.63 11.93 11.55
C VAL A 33 3.07 11.18 10.34
N ILE A 34 1.80 11.42 10.01
CA ILE A 34 1.20 10.91 8.78
C ILE A 34 1.70 11.76 7.60
N ARG A 35 2.38 11.11 6.64
CA ARG A 35 2.90 11.77 5.43
C ARG A 35 2.10 11.34 4.20
N THR A 36 1.81 12.30 3.32
CA THR A 36 1.25 12.03 2.01
C THR A 36 2.33 11.84 0.95
N GLU A 37 2.02 11.00 -0.02
CA GLU A 37 2.92 10.68 -1.10
C GLU A 37 2.87 11.78 -2.17
N SER A 38 4.03 12.31 -2.56
CA SER A 38 4.11 13.41 -3.53
C SER A 38 4.08 12.94 -4.99
N THR A 39 4.11 11.63 -5.21
CA THR A 39 4.20 11.05 -6.55
C THR A 39 2.85 11.09 -7.25
N ASN A 40 2.85 11.52 -8.53
CA ASN A 40 1.64 11.52 -9.34
C ASN A 40 1.08 10.09 -9.48
N ILE A 41 -0.24 9.95 -9.36
CA ILE A 41 -0.91 8.64 -9.34
C ILE A 41 -0.59 7.79 -10.58
N LEU A 42 -0.45 8.40 -11.76
CA LEU A 42 -0.17 7.70 -13.02
C LEU A 42 1.25 7.12 -13.03
N LEU A 43 2.22 7.90 -12.55
CA LEU A 43 3.61 7.46 -12.46
C LEU A 43 3.76 6.29 -11.48
N ARG A 44 3.07 6.35 -10.33
CA ARG A 44 3.07 5.25 -9.35
C ARG A 44 2.57 3.94 -9.95
N GLN A 45 1.55 4.01 -10.81
CA GLN A 45 0.99 2.84 -11.49
C GLN A 45 1.94 2.30 -12.57
N LEU A 46 2.51 3.18 -13.40
CA LEU A 46 3.44 2.79 -14.45
C LEU A 46 4.67 2.06 -13.89
N TYR A 47 5.31 2.64 -12.86
CA TYR A 47 6.50 2.02 -12.24
C TYR A 47 6.17 0.71 -11.55
N ARG A 48 5.05 0.64 -10.82
CA ARG A 48 4.59 -0.62 -10.19
C ARG A 48 4.40 -1.73 -11.22
N GLN A 49 3.75 -1.43 -12.34
CA GLN A 49 3.53 -2.40 -13.42
C GLN A 49 4.83 -2.83 -14.12
N ALA A 50 5.82 -1.95 -14.19
CA ALA A 50 7.12 -2.28 -14.75
C ALA A 50 7.87 -3.29 -13.87
N GLU A 51 7.87 -3.08 -12.55
CA GLU A 51 8.53 -3.99 -11.59
C GLU A 51 7.96 -5.41 -11.65
N ASP A 52 6.64 -5.56 -11.72
CA ASP A 52 5.97 -6.87 -11.81
C ASP A 52 6.34 -7.65 -13.09
N LYS A 53 6.65 -6.93 -14.17
CA LYS A 53 7.00 -7.52 -15.47
C LYS A 53 8.48 -7.81 -15.63
N LEU A 54 9.33 -7.32 -14.72
CA LEU A 54 10.76 -7.59 -14.69
C LEU A 54 11.11 -8.89 -13.95
N ARG A 55 10.20 -9.87 -13.93
CA ARG A 55 10.59 -11.24 -13.57
C ARG A 55 11.76 -11.65 -14.48
N PRO A 56 12.94 -12.03 -13.93
CA PRO A 56 14.08 -12.43 -14.74
C PRO A 56 13.66 -13.56 -15.70
N LYS A 57 13.61 -13.28 -17.00
CA LYS A 57 13.38 -14.30 -18.01
C LYS A 57 14.62 -15.20 -18.02
N ARG A 58 14.52 -16.44 -17.51
CA ARG A 58 15.51 -17.48 -17.81
C ARG A 58 15.69 -17.54 -19.33
N ALA A 59 16.93 -17.69 -19.81
CA ALA A 59 17.23 -17.77 -21.24
C ALA A 59 16.38 -18.86 -21.91
N ALA A 60 15.90 -18.57 -23.13
CA ALA A 60 15.02 -19.46 -23.89
C ALA A 60 15.77 -20.75 -24.29
N SER A 61 15.09 -21.89 -24.25
CA SER A 61 15.61 -23.19 -24.68
C SER A 61 15.65 -23.26 -26.21
N ASP A 62 16.81 -23.58 -26.78
CA ASP A 62 17.01 -23.77 -28.23
C ASP A 62 16.31 -25.04 -28.73
N HIS A 63 15.16 -24.92 -29.40
CA HIS A 63 14.67 -25.95 -30.32
C HIS A 63 13.64 -25.35 -31.30
N LEU A 64 14.12 -24.79 -32.41
CA LEU A 64 13.30 -24.41 -33.56
C LEU A 64 13.59 -25.39 -34.70
N ILE A 65 12.62 -26.22 -35.08
CA ILE A 65 12.66 -26.95 -36.36
C ILE A 65 11.59 -26.31 -37.27
N PRO A 66 11.96 -25.65 -38.37
CA PRO A 66 11.01 -25.12 -39.35
C PRO A 66 10.66 -26.21 -40.37
N ASP A 67 9.39 -26.60 -40.47
CA ASP A 67 8.90 -27.36 -41.62
C ASP A 67 7.63 -26.71 -42.16
N HIS A 68 7.76 -25.93 -43.23
CA HIS A 68 6.62 -25.40 -43.98
C HIS A 68 6.95 -25.41 -45.47
N SER A 69 6.62 -26.51 -46.14
CA SER A 69 6.75 -26.68 -47.59
C SER A 69 5.43 -26.31 -48.29
N PHE A 70 5.29 -25.06 -48.72
CA PHE A 70 4.25 -24.64 -49.67
C PHE A 70 4.84 -24.53 -51.08
N LYS A 71 4.35 -25.31 -52.03
CA LYS A 71 4.57 -25.08 -53.48
C LYS A 71 3.23 -25.14 -54.23
N HIS A 72 2.81 -24.00 -54.76
CA HIS A 72 1.74 -23.83 -55.76
C HIS A 72 2.37 -23.80 -57.18
N PRO A 73 1.74 -24.41 -58.20
CA PRO A 73 1.98 -24.10 -59.62
C PRO A 73 0.76 -23.41 -60.29
N ARG A 74 0.99 -22.43 -61.19
CA ARG A 74 0.00 -21.64 -61.97
C ARG A 74 -0.13 -22.09 -63.45
N GLY A 75 -1.36 -21.97 -64.00
CA GLY A 75 -1.73 -21.87 -65.46
C GLY A 75 -1.96 -23.21 -66.19
N CYS A 76 -2.81 -23.40 -67.20
CA CYS A 76 -3.67 -22.61 -68.10
C CYS A 76 -4.74 -23.54 -68.72
N TYR A 77 -5.85 -22.99 -69.24
CA TYR A 77 -6.94 -23.68 -69.93
C TYR A 77 -6.51 -24.37 -71.25
N ASP A 78 -7.10 -25.53 -71.54
CA ASP A 78 -7.63 -25.99 -72.84
C ASP A 78 -8.79 -26.96 -72.56
#